data_AF-A0A919UMN4-F1
#
_entry.id   AF-A0A919UMN4-F1
#
_cell.length_a   1.000
_cell.length_b   1.000
_cell.length_c   1.000
_cell.angle_alpha   90.00
_cell.angle_beta   90.00
_cell.angle_gamma   90.00
#
_symmetry.space_group_name_H-M   'P 1'
#
loop_
_entity.id
_entity.type
_entity.pdbx_description
1 polymer ?
#
loop_
_entity_poly.entity_id
_entity_poly.type
_entity_poly.pdbx_seq_one_letter_code
_entity_poly.pdbx_strand_id
1 'polypeptide(L)'
;MAVAQLFARDVPDLACPEGTDLLQVLWCPIDHEAGSPRVFLRWRRSADVVDVLADQPEPPLMESNYYLPEPCLLHPEQVVEYQYADLLPERLRERIEEWEEATEHDYQDLSIAEGWKAGGWASWHLTDPYPMMCECGQDMRLLLTVASNEWSAGYTWRPIEDEPTGTEPSYPRTREPTMITIGRGYSLWIFICPRSFEHPHQTIMQ
;
A
#
# COMPACT_ATOMS: atom_id res chain seq x y z
N MET A 1 -8.99 6.18 13.74
CA MET A 1 -9.87 6.39 12.58
C MET A 1 -9.71 5.22 11.62
N ALA A 2 -10.76 4.80 10.90
CA ALA A 2 -10.67 3.71 9.91
C ALA A 2 -10.14 4.21 8.57
N VAL A 3 -9.39 3.35 7.88
CA VAL A 3 -8.67 3.72 6.63
C VAL A 3 -8.96 2.72 5.53
N ALA A 4 -8.91 1.45 5.86
CA ALA A 4 -9.21 0.37 4.93
C ALA A 4 -9.90 -0.78 5.65
N GLN A 5 -10.77 -1.46 4.93
CA GLN A 5 -11.38 -2.71 5.37
C GLN A 5 -11.28 -3.73 4.23
N LEU A 6 -10.43 -4.74 4.42
CA LEU A 6 -10.12 -5.74 3.40
C LEU A 6 -10.69 -7.08 3.81
N PHE A 7 -11.58 -7.63 2.99
CA PHE A 7 -12.10 -8.98 3.19
C PHE A 7 -11.23 -9.98 2.43
N ALA A 8 -10.92 -11.12 3.05
CA ALA A 8 -10.12 -12.17 2.42
C ALA A 8 -10.74 -12.72 1.12
N ARG A 9 -12.08 -12.68 1.00
CA ARG A 9 -12.80 -13.07 -0.22
C ARG A 9 -12.57 -12.13 -1.40
N ASP A 10 -12.25 -10.87 -1.12
CA ASP A 10 -12.09 -9.80 -2.11
C ASP A 10 -10.59 -9.55 -2.40
N VAL A 11 -9.69 -10.02 -1.53
CA VAL A 11 -8.22 -9.92 -1.67
C VAL A 11 -7.59 -11.31 -1.46
N PRO A 12 -7.45 -12.12 -2.52
CA PRO A 12 -7.03 -13.52 -2.41
C PRO A 12 -5.65 -13.73 -1.76
N ASP A 13 -4.72 -12.81 -1.98
CA ASP A 13 -3.35 -12.90 -1.47
C ASP A 13 -3.19 -12.35 -0.04
N LEU A 14 -4.29 -11.86 0.58
CA LEU A 14 -4.27 -11.35 1.94
C LEU A 14 -4.14 -12.50 2.95
N ALA A 15 -2.93 -12.66 3.50
CA ALA A 15 -2.70 -13.59 4.60
C ALA A 15 -3.48 -13.17 5.85
N CYS A 16 -4.38 -14.04 6.31
CA CYS A 16 -5.19 -13.83 7.51
C CYS A 16 -4.77 -14.79 8.64
N PRO A 17 -4.80 -14.36 9.91
CA PRO A 17 -4.74 -15.27 11.05
C PRO A 17 -5.84 -16.34 10.98
N GLU A 18 -5.57 -17.49 11.59
CA GLU A 18 -6.54 -18.59 11.64
C GLU A 18 -7.88 -18.13 12.20
N GLY A 19 -8.95 -18.49 11.48
CA GLY A 19 -10.31 -18.16 11.88
C GLY A 19 -10.65 -16.68 11.76
N THR A 20 -9.92 -15.89 10.95
CA THR A 20 -10.29 -14.51 10.58
C THR A 20 -10.38 -14.36 9.06
N ASP A 21 -11.22 -13.46 8.59
CA ASP A 21 -11.50 -13.21 7.16
C ASP A 21 -11.66 -11.71 6.85
N LEU A 22 -11.34 -10.85 7.82
CA LEU A 22 -11.46 -9.40 7.73
C LEU A 22 -10.25 -8.73 8.39
N LEU A 23 -9.56 -7.88 7.63
CA LEU A 23 -8.59 -6.92 8.14
C LEU A 23 -9.19 -5.51 8.17
N GLN A 24 -9.17 -4.88 9.35
CA GLN A 24 -9.41 -3.46 9.49
C GLN A 24 -8.09 -2.75 9.78
N VAL A 25 -7.78 -1.74 8.95
CA VAL A 25 -6.65 -0.85 9.14
C VAL A 25 -7.18 0.45 9.73
N LEU A 26 -6.69 0.77 10.92
CA LEU A 26 -7.01 1.99 11.63
C LEU A 26 -5.75 2.81 11.82
N TRP A 27 -5.85 4.13 11.89
CA TRP A 27 -4.72 4.97 12.29
C TRP A 27 -5.09 6.18 13.15
N CYS A 28 -4.08 6.73 13.82
CA CYS A 28 -4.10 8.07 14.40
C CYS A 28 -3.72 9.09 13.32
N PRO A 29 -4.59 10.05 12.95
CA PRO A 29 -4.35 10.99 11.86
C PRO A 29 -3.46 12.17 12.30
N ILE A 30 -2.45 11.90 13.13
CA ILE A 30 -1.48 12.87 13.64
C ILE A 30 -0.09 12.32 13.36
N ASP A 31 0.84 13.19 12.98
CA ASP A 31 2.23 12.81 12.78
C ASP A 31 2.87 12.34 14.10
N HIS A 32 3.51 11.19 14.03
CA HIS A 32 4.36 10.68 15.12
C HIS A 32 5.85 10.85 14.77
N GLU A 33 6.75 10.32 15.59
CA GLU A 33 8.21 10.53 15.47
C GLU A 33 8.79 10.23 14.07
N ALA A 34 8.16 9.35 13.29
CA ALA A 34 8.55 9.01 11.92
C ALA A 34 7.94 9.92 10.84
N GLY A 35 7.20 10.98 11.21
CA GLY A 35 6.47 11.84 10.28
C GLY A 35 5.35 11.15 9.53
N SER A 36 4.71 10.16 10.17
CA SER A 36 3.68 9.31 9.60
C SER A 36 2.61 8.94 10.64
N PRO A 37 1.40 8.54 10.21
CA PRO A 37 0.32 8.20 11.12
C PRO A 37 0.60 6.87 11.83
N ARG A 38 0.20 6.76 13.10
CA ARG A 38 0.34 5.49 13.84
C ARG A 38 -0.73 4.51 13.41
N VAL A 39 -0.30 3.39 12.85
CA VAL A 39 -1.16 2.31 12.34
C VAL A 39 -1.56 1.33 13.45
N PHE A 40 -2.78 0.82 13.35
CA PHE A 40 -3.31 -0.28 14.14
C PHE A 40 -4.00 -1.27 13.22
N LEU A 41 -3.57 -2.53 13.28
CA LEU A 41 -4.18 -3.62 12.54
C LEU A 41 -5.17 -4.36 13.45
N ARG A 42 -6.36 -4.68 12.93
CA ARG A 42 -7.39 -5.44 13.62
C ARG A 42 -7.90 -6.56 12.72
N TRP A 43 -7.56 -7.78 13.07
CA TRP A 43 -8.06 -8.99 12.42
C TRP A 43 -9.36 -9.43 13.09
N ARG A 44 -10.37 -9.77 12.29
CA ARG A 44 -11.70 -10.14 12.78
C ARG A 44 -12.29 -11.26 11.94
N ARG A 45 -13.29 -11.92 12.53
CA ARG A 45 -14.32 -12.63 11.77
C ARG A 45 -15.37 -11.62 11.34
N SER A 46 -15.63 -11.53 10.05
CA SER A 46 -16.64 -10.67 9.46
C SER A 46 -18.02 -10.95 10.06
N ALA A 47 -18.33 -12.23 10.32
CA ALA A 47 -19.59 -12.66 10.95
C ALA A 47 -19.78 -12.18 12.40
N ASP A 48 -18.70 -11.80 13.10
CA ASP A 48 -18.79 -11.26 14.46
C ASP A 48 -19.01 -9.72 14.45
N VAL A 49 -18.92 -9.06 13.29
CA VAL A 49 -19.11 -7.62 13.16
C VAL A 49 -20.60 -7.33 12.94
N VAL A 50 -21.34 -7.27 14.04
CA VAL A 50 -22.81 -7.08 14.03
C VAL A 50 -23.24 -5.61 14.15
N ASP A 51 -22.48 -4.81 14.90
CA ASP A 51 -22.77 -3.40 15.12
C ASP A 51 -21.93 -2.53 14.17
N VAL A 52 -22.41 -2.41 12.92
CA VAL A 52 -21.75 -1.60 11.88
C VAL A 52 -22.15 -0.14 12.04
N LEU A 53 -21.17 0.74 12.16
CA LEU A 53 -21.39 2.18 12.11
C LEU A 53 -21.67 2.60 10.67
N ALA A 54 -22.77 3.33 10.44
CA ALA A 54 -23.07 3.91 9.13
C ALA A 54 -22.10 5.04 8.78
N ASP A 55 -21.75 5.85 9.79
CA ASP A 55 -20.83 6.96 9.65
C ASP A 55 -19.52 6.66 10.38
N GLN A 56 -18.41 7.01 9.75
CA GLN A 56 -17.09 6.91 10.35
C GLN A 56 -16.98 7.93 11.50
N PRO A 57 -16.55 7.52 12.71
CA PRO A 57 -16.32 8.47 13.79
C PRO A 57 -15.26 9.50 13.40
N GLU A 58 -15.63 10.78 13.47
CA GLU A 58 -14.69 11.88 13.26
C GLU A 58 -13.62 11.88 14.37
N PRO A 59 -12.33 12.05 14.03
CA PRO A 59 -11.29 12.21 15.03
C PRO A 59 -11.56 13.45 15.88
N PRO A 60 -11.38 13.40 17.21
CA PRO A 60 -11.59 14.57 18.07
C PRO A 60 -10.59 15.70 17.80
N LEU A 61 -9.46 15.38 17.18
CA LEU A 61 -8.44 16.31 16.74
C LEU A 61 -7.91 15.86 15.38
N MET A 62 -7.89 16.77 14.41
CA MET A 62 -7.16 16.63 13.16
C MET A 62 -6.26 17.85 12.97
N GLU A 63 -4.96 17.62 12.81
CA GLU A 63 -3.99 18.70 12.54
C GLU A 63 -3.98 19.06 11.04
N SER A 64 -4.25 18.09 10.18
CA SER A 64 -4.42 18.25 8.75
C SER A 64 -5.41 17.21 8.21
N ASN A 65 -5.89 17.40 6.98
CA ASN A 65 -6.71 16.43 6.26
C ASN A 65 -5.89 15.40 5.48
N TYR A 66 -4.55 15.42 5.56
CA TYR A 66 -3.69 14.53 4.77
C TYR A 66 -3.90 13.04 5.06
N TYR A 67 -4.32 12.70 6.28
CA TYR A 67 -4.60 11.31 6.66
C TYR A 67 -6.09 10.99 6.70
N LEU A 68 -6.95 11.86 6.16
CA LEU A 68 -8.40 11.64 6.10
C LEU A 68 -8.78 11.06 4.73
N PRO A 69 -9.17 9.77 4.64
CA PRO A 69 -9.64 9.22 3.39
C PRO A 69 -11.02 9.77 3.00
N GLU A 70 -11.23 9.96 1.71
CA GLU A 70 -12.57 10.04 1.14
C GLU A 70 -13.19 8.63 1.12
N PRO A 71 -14.42 8.45 1.67
CA PRO A 71 -15.09 7.16 1.63
C PRO A 71 -15.30 6.67 0.19
N CYS A 72 -14.72 5.51 -0.14
CA CYS A 72 -14.80 4.91 -1.46
C CYS A 72 -14.99 3.39 -1.38
N LEU A 73 -15.49 2.80 -2.47
CA LEU A 73 -15.52 1.36 -2.65
C LEU A 73 -14.27 0.93 -3.43
N LEU A 74 -13.58 -0.09 -2.96
CA LEU A 74 -12.41 -0.64 -3.64
C LEU A 74 -12.84 -1.62 -4.73
N HIS A 75 -12.13 -1.58 -5.85
CA HIS A 75 -12.23 -2.52 -6.96
C HIS A 75 -10.86 -3.16 -7.21
N PRO A 76 -10.44 -4.11 -6.36
CA PRO A 76 -9.08 -4.67 -6.44
C PRO A 76 -8.88 -5.47 -7.73
N GLU A 77 -7.72 -5.27 -8.36
CA GLU A 77 -7.21 -6.12 -9.45
C GLU A 77 -6.02 -6.94 -8.94
N GLN A 78 -5.96 -8.21 -9.31
CA GLN A 78 -4.81 -9.06 -8.98
C GLN A 78 -3.75 -8.94 -10.07
N VAL A 79 -2.58 -8.42 -9.69
CA VAL A 79 -1.43 -8.25 -10.58
C VAL A 79 -0.24 -9.08 -10.10
N VAL A 80 0.62 -9.49 -11.03
CA VAL A 80 1.88 -10.16 -10.71
C VAL A 80 2.97 -9.12 -10.61
N GLU A 81 3.60 -9.04 -9.45
CA GLU A 81 4.76 -8.17 -9.23
C GLU A 81 6.06 -8.98 -9.07
N TYR A 82 7.16 -8.32 -9.36
CA TYR A 82 8.51 -8.82 -9.18
C TYR A 82 9.30 -7.90 -8.24
N GLN A 83 10.33 -8.46 -7.61
CA GLN A 83 11.12 -7.77 -6.58
C GLN A 83 11.90 -6.59 -7.17
N TYR A 84 12.14 -5.57 -6.34
CA TYR A 84 12.96 -4.39 -6.62
C TYR A 84 14.33 -4.79 -7.19
N ALA A 85 14.78 -4.12 -8.25
CA ALA A 85 15.94 -4.52 -9.03
C ALA A 85 17.19 -4.77 -8.17
N ASP A 86 17.50 -3.88 -7.24
CA ASP A 86 18.71 -3.97 -6.39
C ASP A 86 18.72 -5.20 -5.46
N LEU A 87 17.55 -5.77 -5.18
CA LEU A 87 17.39 -6.97 -4.35
C LEU A 87 17.43 -8.27 -5.15
N LEU A 88 17.53 -8.20 -6.49
CA LEU A 88 17.65 -9.37 -7.35
C LEU A 88 19.08 -9.94 -7.37
N PRO A 89 19.24 -11.23 -7.67
CA PRO A 89 20.56 -11.83 -7.89
C PRO A 89 21.32 -11.11 -9.02
N GLU A 90 22.63 -10.91 -8.85
CA GLU A 90 23.51 -10.20 -9.79
C GLU A 90 23.27 -10.57 -11.26
N ARG A 91 23.32 -11.87 -11.57
CA ARG A 91 23.14 -12.37 -12.94
C ARG A 91 21.77 -12.00 -13.55
N LEU A 92 20.74 -11.83 -12.72
CA LEU A 92 19.44 -11.40 -13.21
C LEU A 92 19.41 -9.90 -13.47
N ARG A 93 20.07 -9.09 -12.62
CA ARG A 93 20.22 -7.65 -12.83
C ARG A 93 20.97 -7.33 -14.12
N GLU A 94 22.12 -7.98 -14.36
CA GLU A 94 22.88 -7.83 -15.61
C GLU A 94 22.02 -8.11 -16.85
N ARG A 95 21.14 -9.11 -16.79
CA ARG A 95 20.23 -9.45 -17.89
C ARG A 95 19.07 -8.46 -18.05
N ILE A 96 18.65 -7.83 -16.96
CA ILE A 96 17.65 -6.77 -16.99
C ILE A 96 18.27 -5.53 -17.62
N GLU A 97 19.46 -5.12 -17.20
CA GLU A 97 20.21 -4.00 -17.78
C GLU A 97 20.39 -4.16 -19.30
N GLU A 98 20.83 -5.33 -19.77
CA GLU A 98 20.93 -5.63 -21.21
C GLU A 98 19.58 -5.52 -21.95
N TRP A 99 18.48 -5.87 -21.28
CA TRP A 99 17.13 -5.80 -21.85
C TRP A 99 16.59 -4.37 -21.88
N GLU A 100 16.83 -3.56 -20.85
CA GLU A 100 16.43 -2.16 -20.78
C GLU A 100 17.15 -1.34 -21.86
N GLU A 101 18.47 -1.54 -22.01
CA GLU A 101 19.27 -0.93 -23.08
C GLU A 101 18.75 -1.27 -24.48
N ALA A 102 18.19 -2.47 -24.65
CA ALA A 102 17.69 -2.96 -25.93
C ALA A 102 16.24 -2.55 -26.23
N THR A 103 15.44 -2.17 -25.23
CA THR A 103 13.98 -2.00 -25.38
C THR A 103 13.43 -0.63 -25.00
N GLU A 104 14.26 0.26 -24.44
CA GLU A 104 13.82 1.57 -23.91
C GLU A 104 12.75 1.45 -22.80
N HIS A 105 12.57 0.25 -22.23
CA HIS A 105 11.73 0.02 -21.07
C HIS A 105 12.56 0.09 -19.79
N ASP A 106 11.88 0.44 -18.69
CA ASP A 106 12.42 0.39 -17.34
C ASP A 106 11.75 -0.79 -16.61
N TYR A 107 12.56 -1.73 -16.11
CA TYR A 107 12.08 -2.87 -15.34
C TYR A 107 11.39 -2.42 -14.06
N GLN A 108 11.92 -1.39 -13.40
CA GLN A 108 11.40 -0.93 -12.13
C GLN A 108 10.00 -0.34 -12.28
N ASP A 109 9.74 0.36 -13.38
CA ASP A 109 8.40 0.86 -13.73
C ASP A 109 7.39 -0.27 -14.01
N LEU A 110 7.86 -1.43 -14.49
CA LEU A 110 7.00 -2.55 -14.94
C LEU A 110 6.93 -3.73 -13.97
N SER A 111 7.78 -3.75 -12.94
CA SER A 111 7.91 -4.88 -12.01
C SER A 111 7.07 -4.73 -10.77
N ILE A 112 6.87 -3.50 -10.29
CA ILE A 112 6.15 -3.21 -9.06
C ILE A 112 5.00 -2.27 -9.39
N ALA A 113 3.76 -2.68 -9.11
CA ALA A 113 2.63 -1.80 -9.31
C ALA A 113 2.68 -0.64 -8.33
N GLU A 114 2.36 0.54 -8.86
CA GLU A 114 2.19 1.75 -8.08
C GLU A 114 0.86 1.75 -7.33
N GLY A 115 0.66 2.72 -6.43
CA GLY A 115 -0.63 2.93 -5.79
C GLY A 115 -0.90 2.09 -4.55
N TRP A 116 -2.18 2.01 -4.21
CA TRP A 116 -2.66 1.22 -3.09
C TRP A 116 -2.66 -0.26 -3.45
N LYS A 117 -2.02 -1.08 -2.62
CA LYS A 117 -1.98 -2.52 -2.84
C LYS A 117 -1.80 -3.31 -1.56
N ALA A 118 -2.42 -4.50 -1.53
CA ALA A 118 -2.26 -5.46 -0.45
C ALA A 118 -1.28 -6.56 -0.89
N GLY A 119 -0.19 -6.73 -0.13
CA GLY A 119 0.89 -7.65 -0.49
C GLY A 119 1.86 -7.07 -1.53
N GLY A 120 2.42 -7.95 -2.37
CA GLY A 120 3.39 -7.58 -3.40
C GLY A 120 4.79 -7.26 -2.87
N TRP A 121 5.51 -6.41 -3.60
CA TRP A 121 6.87 -5.98 -3.31
C TRP A 121 6.96 -4.49 -3.00
N ALA A 122 7.90 -4.12 -2.15
CA ALA A 122 8.16 -2.73 -1.77
C ALA A 122 9.11 -2.05 -2.78
N SER A 123 8.85 -0.79 -3.13
CA SER A 123 9.61 -0.07 -4.17
C SER A 123 10.59 0.95 -3.59
N TRP A 124 11.87 0.59 -3.47
CA TRP A 124 12.90 1.33 -2.74
C TRP A 124 13.50 2.53 -3.51
N HIS A 125 12.65 3.40 -4.04
CA HIS A 125 13.07 4.53 -4.87
C HIS A 125 13.68 5.71 -4.09
N LEU A 126 13.35 5.92 -2.81
CA LEU A 126 13.88 7.05 -2.03
C LEU A 126 15.11 6.72 -1.20
N THR A 127 15.29 5.47 -0.81
CA THR A 127 16.44 5.03 -0.02
C THR A 127 16.93 3.68 -0.50
N ASP A 128 18.21 3.40 -0.28
CA ASP A 128 18.76 2.06 -0.47
C ASP A 128 17.92 1.01 0.28
N PRO A 129 17.68 -0.16 -0.32
CA PRO A 129 16.90 -1.21 0.32
C PRO A 129 17.63 -1.76 1.55
N TYR A 130 16.87 -2.00 2.62
CA TYR A 130 17.40 -2.65 3.81
C TYR A 130 16.44 -3.71 4.36
N PRO A 131 16.94 -4.74 5.06
CA PRO A 131 16.09 -5.80 5.61
C PRO A 131 15.10 -5.24 6.65
N MET A 132 13.81 -5.45 6.39
CA MET A 132 12.75 -5.20 7.36
C MET A 132 12.65 -6.41 8.30
N MET A 133 13.42 -6.39 9.39
CA MET A 133 13.53 -7.54 10.30
C MET A 133 12.53 -7.48 11.44
N CYS A 134 11.77 -8.56 11.62
CA CYS A 134 10.97 -8.77 12.82
C CYS A 134 11.85 -9.12 14.02
N GLU A 135 11.38 -8.85 15.24
CA GLU A 135 12.05 -9.23 16.49
C GLU A 135 12.36 -10.74 16.60
N CYS A 136 11.63 -11.59 15.87
CA CYS A 136 11.90 -13.03 15.81
C CYS A 136 12.99 -13.42 14.80
N GLY A 137 13.64 -12.45 14.14
CA GLY A 137 14.72 -12.66 13.17
C GLY A 137 14.25 -13.14 11.80
N GLN A 138 13.01 -12.85 11.39
CA GLN A 138 12.53 -13.11 10.03
C GLN A 138 12.33 -11.82 9.26
N ASP A 139 12.61 -11.88 7.96
CA ASP A 139 12.20 -10.85 7.02
C ASP A 139 10.68 -10.70 7.06
N MET A 140 10.25 -9.46 7.30
CA MET A 140 8.85 -9.09 7.25
C MET A 140 8.38 -9.01 5.80
N ARG A 141 7.08 -9.21 5.60
CA ARG A 141 6.44 -9.10 4.29
C ARG A 141 5.60 -7.83 4.24
N LEU A 142 5.57 -7.21 3.08
CA LEU A 142 4.67 -6.10 2.81
C LEU A 142 3.23 -6.60 2.96
N LEU A 143 2.45 -5.94 3.82
CA LEU A 143 1.03 -6.20 4.00
C LEU A 143 0.20 -5.25 3.14
N LEU A 144 0.52 -3.95 3.22
CA LEU A 144 -0.25 -2.90 2.57
C LEU A 144 0.67 -1.73 2.23
N THR A 145 0.54 -1.24 1.00
CA THR A 145 1.01 0.08 0.58
C THR A 145 -0.18 1.03 0.57
N VAL A 146 -0.03 2.15 1.28
CA VAL A 146 -0.96 3.27 1.26
C VAL A 146 -0.25 4.41 0.54
N ALA A 147 -0.58 4.62 -0.74
CA ALA A 147 0.08 5.62 -1.58
C ALA A 147 -0.71 6.94 -1.62
N SER A 148 -0.01 8.05 -1.87
CA SER A 148 -0.70 9.33 -2.15
C SER A 148 -1.32 9.37 -3.54
N ASN A 149 -0.82 8.57 -4.48
CA ASN A 149 -1.30 8.48 -5.85
C ASN A 149 -1.39 7.02 -6.25
N GLU A 150 -2.38 6.65 -7.07
CA GLU A 150 -2.56 5.29 -7.60
C GLU A 150 -1.59 4.98 -8.76
N TRP A 151 -1.17 5.98 -9.51
CA TRP A 151 -0.17 5.86 -10.57
C TRP A 151 0.56 7.17 -10.84
N SER A 152 1.76 7.07 -11.42
CA SER A 152 2.65 8.17 -11.73
C SER A 152 2.23 8.93 -12.98
N ALA A 153 2.88 10.06 -13.23
CA ALA A 153 2.64 10.85 -14.44
C ALA A 153 3.01 10.11 -15.75
N GLY A 154 3.76 9.00 -15.66
CA GLY A 154 4.09 8.13 -16.80
C GLY A 154 2.90 7.30 -17.30
N TYR A 155 1.79 7.27 -16.54
CA TYR A 155 0.57 6.47 -16.81
C TYR A 155 0.78 4.95 -16.80
N THR A 156 1.96 4.46 -16.44
CA THR A 156 2.20 3.05 -16.13
C THR A 156 1.29 2.64 -14.96
N TRP A 157 0.71 1.45 -15.04
CA TRP A 157 -0.29 0.93 -14.08
C TRP A 157 -1.63 1.67 -13.99
N ARG A 158 -1.86 2.69 -14.83
CA ARG A 158 -3.19 3.32 -14.90
C ARG A 158 -4.23 2.30 -15.41
N PRO A 159 -5.38 2.16 -14.74
CA PRO A 159 -6.50 1.39 -15.28
C PRO A 159 -6.93 1.91 -16.66
N ILE A 160 -7.33 1.00 -17.55
CA ILE A 160 -7.74 1.36 -18.92
C ILE A 160 -9.04 2.18 -18.86
N GLU A 161 -9.88 1.92 -17.87
CA GLU A 161 -11.12 2.63 -17.57
C GLU A 161 -10.88 4.11 -17.21
N ASP A 162 -9.69 4.44 -16.69
CA ASP A 162 -9.29 5.78 -16.30
C ASP A 162 -8.54 6.52 -17.43
N GLU A 163 -8.58 6.00 -18.66
CA GLU A 163 -8.06 6.69 -19.83
C GLU A 163 -8.81 8.04 -20.04
N PRO A 164 -8.09 9.17 -20.16
CA PRO A 164 -8.71 10.47 -20.23
C PRO A 164 -9.53 10.61 -21.52
N THR A 165 -10.85 10.66 -21.38
CA THR A 165 -11.78 10.96 -22.48
C THR A 165 -11.92 12.47 -22.77
N GLY A 166 -11.18 13.31 -22.02
CA GLY A 166 -11.22 14.76 -22.09
C GLY A 166 -10.15 15.40 -21.18
N THR A 167 -10.37 16.63 -20.75
CA THR A 167 -9.48 17.31 -19.78
C THR A 167 -9.67 16.70 -18.40
N GLU A 168 -8.58 16.25 -17.77
CA GLU A 168 -8.59 15.71 -16.41
C GLU A 168 -9.19 16.74 -15.42
N PRO A 169 -10.07 16.31 -14.49
CA PRO A 169 -10.58 17.21 -13.46
C PRO A 169 -9.43 17.80 -12.64
N SER A 170 -9.56 19.07 -12.27
CA SER A 170 -8.54 19.71 -11.42
C SER A 170 -8.52 19.14 -10.01
N TYR A 171 -9.65 18.59 -9.54
CA TYR A 171 -9.81 17.99 -8.21
C TYR A 171 -11.14 17.22 -8.06
N PRO A 172 -11.16 16.06 -7.37
CA PRO A 172 -9.99 15.23 -7.09
C PRO A 172 -9.38 14.74 -8.40
N ARG A 173 -8.06 14.53 -8.44
CA ARG A 173 -7.43 13.93 -9.61
C ARG A 173 -7.86 12.47 -9.69
N THR A 174 -7.97 11.92 -10.90
CA THR A 174 -8.36 10.51 -11.07
C THR A 174 -7.41 9.56 -10.37
N ARG A 175 -6.12 9.93 -10.30
CA ARG A 175 -5.06 9.17 -9.61
C ARG A 175 -5.02 9.36 -8.08
N GLU A 176 -5.84 10.25 -7.50
CA GLU A 176 -5.85 10.57 -6.07
C GLU A 176 -7.24 10.27 -5.44
N PRO A 177 -7.87 9.11 -5.71
CA PRO A 177 -9.27 8.88 -5.36
C PRO A 177 -9.49 8.79 -3.84
N THR A 178 -8.46 8.38 -3.08
CA THR A 178 -8.55 8.20 -1.63
C THR A 178 -8.38 9.50 -0.86
N MET A 179 -7.91 10.58 -1.50
CA MET A 179 -7.59 11.87 -0.86
C MET A 179 -6.51 11.82 0.24
N ILE A 180 -5.86 10.67 0.42
CA ILE A 180 -4.77 10.51 1.37
C ILE A 180 -3.50 11.09 0.78
N THR A 181 -2.77 11.85 1.60
CA THR A 181 -1.44 12.35 1.32
C THR A 181 -0.49 11.84 2.40
N ILE A 182 0.51 11.08 2.01
CA ILE A 182 1.60 10.65 2.88
C ILE A 182 2.79 11.57 2.66
N GLY A 183 3.23 12.28 3.70
CA GLY A 183 4.37 13.19 3.62
C GLY A 183 4.24 14.21 2.48
N ARG A 184 5.12 14.12 1.48
CA ARG A 184 5.15 15.03 0.30
C ARG A 184 4.63 14.38 -0.99
N GLY A 185 3.70 13.42 -0.86
CA GLY A 185 3.24 12.60 -1.99
C GLY A 185 3.87 11.22 -2.03
N TYR A 186 4.41 10.76 -0.90
CA TYR A 186 5.04 9.46 -0.69
C TYR A 186 3.99 8.36 -0.50
N SER A 187 4.47 7.18 -0.13
CA SER A 187 3.71 6.01 0.26
C SER A 187 4.08 5.59 1.68
N LEU A 188 3.10 5.09 2.42
CA LEU A 188 3.30 4.42 3.69
C LEU A 188 3.23 2.92 3.46
N TRP A 189 4.30 2.21 3.75
CA TRP A 189 4.32 0.75 3.71
C TRP A 189 4.12 0.20 5.11
N ILE A 190 3.30 -0.84 5.20
CA ILE A 190 3.02 -1.57 6.44
C ILE A 190 3.53 -2.99 6.27
N PHE A 191 4.47 -3.41 7.10
CA PHE A 191 5.08 -4.73 7.08
C PHE A 191 4.61 -5.57 8.27
N ILE A 192 4.38 -6.86 8.04
CA ILE A 192 4.04 -7.83 9.10
C ILE A 192 5.00 -9.02 9.11
N CYS A 193 5.11 -9.66 10.29
CA CYS A 193 5.88 -10.89 10.41
C CYS A 193 5.12 -12.06 9.75
N PRO A 194 5.75 -12.84 8.85
CA PRO A 194 5.10 -14.00 8.26
C PRO A 194 4.95 -15.19 9.22
N ARG A 195 5.62 -15.17 10.40
CA ARG A 195 5.55 -16.25 11.39
C ARG A 195 4.45 -16.06 12.44
N SER A 196 4.09 -14.83 12.75
CA SER A 196 3.13 -14.53 13.80
C SER A 196 2.50 -13.15 13.58
N PHE A 197 1.17 -13.10 13.59
CA PHE A 197 0.42 -11.85 13.52
C PHE A 197 0.40 -11.09 14.87
N GLU A 198 0.89 -11.70 15.95
CA GLU A 198 1.03 -11.06 17.26
C GLU A 198 2.31 -10.23 17.38
N HIS A 199 3.30 -10.46 16.50
CA HIS A 199 4.50 -9.64 16.48
C HIS A 199 4.17 -8.22 15.98
N PRO A 200 4.89 -7.20 16.47
CA PRO A 200 4.65 -5.83 16.04
C PRO A 200 4.86 -5.68 14.54
N HIS A 201 3.94 -4.96 13.89
CA HIS A 201 4.12 -4.49 12.53
C HIS A 201 5.15 -3.36 12.51
N GLN A 202 5.75 -3.13 11.35
CA GLN A 202 6.62 -1.98 11.10
C GLN A 202 6.05 -1.13 9.99
N THR A 203 6.34 0.17 10.04
CA THR A 203 5.93 1.12 9.01
C THR A 203 7.12 1.91 8.53
N ILE A 204 7.15 2.21 7.24
CA ILE A 204 8.16 3.07 6.62
C ILE A 204 7.47 3.97 5.59
N MET A 205 7.92 5.22 5.52
CA MET A 205 7.48 6.17 4.50
C MET A 205 8.55 6.26 3.41
N GLN A 206 8.14 6.07 2.16
CA GLN A 206 8.98 5.93 0.96
C GLN A 206 8.32 6.55 -0.26
#